data_AF-A0A6J8C6R2-F1
#
_entry.id   AF-A0A6J8C6R2-F1
#
_cell.length_a   1.000
_cell.length_b   1.000
_cell.length_c   1.000
_cell.angle_alpha   90.00
_cell.angle_beta   90.00
_cell.angle_gamma   90.00
#
_symmetry.space_group_name_H-M   'P 1'
#
loop_
_entity.id
_entity.type
_entity.pdbx_description
1 polymer ?
#
loop_
_entity_poly.entity_id
_entity_poly.type
_entity_poly.pdbx_seq_one_letter_code
_entity_poly.pdbx_strand_id
1 'polypeptide(L)'
;MSRGDEGYWTLVYKIATGGNEKAYDLFMSDNPLNENDFEAMSCSENHAKKHFKSSIVNKWSTIGIDQVRVSLYVSGMEKAFLLFKGSETTKSNWFKKNRLIDSSYIDLNDDKGVYYFSMEGVSGPADNFDDGKFSRRFYIRKEKDGNCHNSDYGWLLVGDEIGNCKYERRTNEIPFILFSNPPNISKAKDHILADSMAIFVKFSFKEACLSPFAMKCVQPTTTMGNEDPQNQLDQIITDIRIHRKSTQKYKRTLTSAPDERTSSKIMGIIGGTVIISVFGFIVLLDCTTCNRKGKVTQKKAIT
;
A
#
# COMPACT_ATOMS: atom_id res chain seq x y z
N MET A 1 7.56 5.90 -2.41
CA MET A 1 6.94 6.83 -1.43
C MET A 1 7.16 8.24 -1.97
N SER A 2 6.22 8.73 -2.80
CA SER A 2 6.18 10.11 -3.29
C SER A 2 5.19 10.90 -2.45
N ARG A 3 5.67 12.07 -2.05
CA ARG A 3 5.12 13.05 -1.12
C ARG A 3 4.17 13.96 -1.92
N GLY A 4 2.88 14.02 -1.59
CA GLY A 4 2.00 15.03 -2.21
C GLY A 4 0.47 14.88 -2.22
N ASP A 5 -0.14 13.77 -1.77
CA ASP A 5 -1.61 13.61 -1.88
C ASP A 5 -2.30 13.47 -0.52
N GLU A 6 -2.52 14.59 0.19
CA GLU A 6 -3.40 14.66 1.36
C GLU A 6 -4.88 14.66 0.93
N GLY A 7 -5.35 13.54 0.38
CA GLY A 7 -6.76 13.29 0.10
C GLY A 7 -7.13 11.84 0.43
N TYR A 8 -8.27 11.64 1.09
CA TYR A 8 -8.78 10.30 1.37
C TYR A 8 -9.25 9.63 0.07
N TRP A 9 -8.47 8.69 -0.44
CA TRP A 9 -8.85 7.82 -1.55
C TRP A 9 -9.77 6.71 -1.06
N THR A 10 -10.88 6.50 -1.76
CA THR A 10 -11.86 5.44 -1.45
C THR A 10 -11.81 4.36 -2.53
N LEU A 11 -11.55 3.11 -2.16
CA LEU A 11 -11.66 1.98 -3.08
C LEU A 11 -13.12 1.78 -3.47
N VAL A 12 -13.42 1.74 -4.77
CA VAL A 12 -14.79 1.55 -5.27
C VAL A 12 -14.93 0.32 -6.16
N TYR A 13 -13.82 -0.19 -6.69
CA TYR A 13 -13.84 -1.36 -7.55
C TYR A 13 -12.47 -2.03 -7.57
N LYS A 14 -12.45 -3.37 -7.62
CA LYS A 14 -11.25 -4.17 -7.78
C LYS A 14 -11.60 -5.42 -8.58
N ILE A 15 -10.73 -5.77 -9.52
CA ILE A 15 -10.70 -7.09 -10.16
C ILE A 15 -9.40 -7.81 -9.83
N ALA A 16 -9.50 -9.11 -9.61
CA ALA A 16 -8.35 -9.99 -9.46
C ALA A 16 -8.20 -10.90 -10.68
N THR A 17 -6.97 -11.21 -11.07
CA THR A 17 -6.74 -12.23 -12.11
C THR A 17 -7.31 -13.56 -11.65
N GLY A 18 -8.16 -14.17 -12.48
CA GLY A 18 -8.87 -15.42 -12.15
C GLY A 18 -9.99 -15.29 -11.14
N GLY A 19 -10.47 -14.07 -10.86
CA GLY A 19 -11.69 -13.88 -10.08
C GLY A 19 -12.96 -14.25 -10.86
N ASN A 20 -14.02 -14.57 -10.13
CA ASN A 20 -15.33 -14.84 -10.73
C ASN A 20 -15.89 -13.58 -11.40
N GLU A 21 -16.76 -13.67 -12.40
CA GLU A 21 -17.31 -12.53 -13.16
C GLU A 21 -16.33 -11.80 -14.12
N LYS A 22 -16.89 -11.33 -15.24
CA LYS A 22 -16.20 -10.47 -16.22
C LYS A 22 -16.05 -9.06 -15.67
N ALA A 23 -14.88 -8.46 -15.87
CA ALA A 23 -14.53 -7.16 -15.32
C ALA A 23 -15.50 -6.06 -15.78
N TYR A 24 -15.68 -5.87 -17.09
CA TYR A 24 -16.50 -4.77 -17.59
C TYR A 24 -17.97 -4.92 -17.18
N ASP A 25 -18.51 -6.13 -17.30
CA ASP A 25 -19.90 -6.43 -16.95
C ASP A 25 -20.16 -6.18 -15.46
N LEU A 26 -19.22 -6.60 -14.59
CA LEU A 26 -19.29 -6.31 -13.16
C LEU A 26 -19.26 -4.80 -12.90
N PHE A 27 -18.34 -4.06 -13.52
CA PHE A 27 -18.23 -2.61 -13.32
C PHE A 27 -19.54 -1.90 -13.73
N MET A 28 -20.10 -2.29 -14.86
CA MET A 28 -21.29 -1.66 -15.45
C MET A 28 -22.61 -2.07 -14.80
N SER A 29 -22.69 -3.23 -14.14
CA SER A 29 -23.91 -3.71 -13.47
C SER A 29 -24.45 -2.72 -12.43
N ASP A 30 -25.65 -2.95 -11.92
CA ASP A 30 -26.22 -2.16 -10.81
C ASP A 30 -26.08 -2.85 -9.45
N ASN A 31 -25.52 -4.06 -9.43
CA ASN A 31 -25.29 -4.80 -8.19
C ASN A 31 -23.92 -4.47 -7.60
N PRO A 32 -23.82 -4.15 -6.30
CA PRO A 32 -22.57 -4.18 -5.59
C PRO A 32 -22.09 -5.62 -5.41
N LEU A 33 -20.79 -5.79 -5.11
CA LEU A 33 -20.19 -7.10 -4.88
C LEU A 33 -19.17 -7.00 -3.74
N ASN A 34 -19.28 -7.90 -2.76
CA ASN A 34 -18.32 -8.06 -1.68
C ASN A 34 -18.10 -6.80 -0.81
N GLU A 35 -19.13 -5.96 -0.63
CA GLU A 35 -19.05 -4.70 0.15
C GLU A 35 -18.71 -4.87 1.63
N ASN A 36 -18.82 -6.08 2.17
CA ASN A 36 -18.51 -6.40 3.56
C ASN A 36 -17.34 -7.40 3.68
N ASP A 37 -16.63 -7.69 2.59
CA ASP A 37 -15.51 -8.63 2.57
C ASP A 37 -14.17 -7.87 2.47
N PHE A 38 -13.47 -7.79 3.60
CA PHE A 38 -12.16 -7.11 3.68
C PHE A 38 -11.07 -7.78 2.84
N GLU A 39 -11.15 -9.09 2.59
CA GLU A 39 -10.19 -9.78 1.72
C GLU A 39 -10.40 -9.39 0.26
N ALA A 40 -11.66 -9.24 -0.15
CA ALA A 40 -12.01 -8.77 -1.49
C ALA A 40 -11.54 -7.32 -1.72
N MET A 41 -11.56 -6.48 -0.68
CA MET A 41 -11.04 -5.11 -0.73
C MET A 41 -9.51 -5.01 -0.68
N SER A 42 -8.81 -6.07 -0.23
CA SER A 42 -7.35 -6.05 -0.07
C SER A 42 -6.62 -6.26 -1.40
N CYS A 43 -5.60 -5.45 -1.65
CA CYS A 43 -4.64 -5.63 -2.75
C CYS A 43 -3.30 -6.21 -2.25
N SER A 44 -3.27 -7.00 -1.18
CA SER A 44 -2.03 -7.55 -0.59
C SER A 44 -1.49 -8.79 -1.34
N GLU A 45 -0.28 -9.25 -0.97
CA GLU A 45 0.39 -10.41 -1.59
C GLU A 45 -0.45 -11.70 -1.55
N ASN A 46 -1.15 -11.95 -0.44
CA ASN A 46 -2.08 -13.08 -0.29
C ASN A 46 -3.48 -12.72 -0.79
N HIS A 47 -3.56 -12.19 -2.01
CA HIS A 47 -4.81 -11.72 -2.58
C HIS A 47 -5.81 -12.87 -2.71
N ALA A 48 -7.01 -12.69 -2.16
CA ALA A 48 -8.14 -13.48 -2.58
C ALA A 48 -8.43 -13.14 -4.05
N LYS A 49 -8.64 -14.17 -4.89
CA LYS A 49 -9.16 -14.02 -6.28
C LYS A 49 -10.63 -13.62 -6.27
N LYS A 50 -10.91 -12.52 -5.57
CA LYS A 50 -12.23 -11.96 -5.35
C LYS A 50 -12.24 -10.55 -5.91
N HIS A 51 -13.25 -10.29 -6.72
CA HIS A 51 -13.57 -8.95 -7.15
C HIS A 51 -14.27 -8.19 -6.02
N PHE A 52 -14.24 -6.88 -6.10
CA PHE A 52 -14.97 -6.00 -5.21
C PHE A 52 -15.62 -4.89 -6.03
N LYS A 53 -16.84 -4.51 -5.67
CA LYS A 53 -17.52 -3.35 -6.23
C LYS A 53 -18.41 -2.69 -5.20
N SER A 54 -18.14 -1.42 -4.94
CA SER A 54 -18.98 -0.59 -4.09
C SER A 54 -20.20 -0.06 -4.83
N SER A 55 -21.30 0.08 -4.09
CA SER A 55 -22.51 0.81 -4.46
C SER A 55 -22.25 2.28 -4.81
N ILE A 56 -21.10 2.86 -4.41
CA ILE A 56 -20.64 4.18 -4.84
C ILE A 56 -20.55 4.27 -6.37
N VAL A 57 -20.13 3.21 -7.06
CA VAL A 57 -20.02 3.19 -8.53
C VAL A 57 -21.37 3.47 -9.20
N ASN A 58 -22.48 3.06 -8.58
CA ASN A 58 -23.81 3.29 -9.12
C ASN A 58 -24.35 4.70 -8.85
N LYS A 59 -23.70 5.45 -7.94
CA LYS A 59 -24.01 6.84 -7.61
C LYS A 59 -23.01 7.83 -8.24
N TRP A 60 -22.25 7.37 -9.23
CA TRP A 60 -21.12 8.10 -9.82
C TRP A 60 -21.46 9.55 -10.18
N SER A 61 -22.57 9.75 -10.89
CA SER A 61 -22.96 11.07 -11.40
C SER A 61 -23.53 12.02 -10.33
N THR A 62 -23.75 11.55 -9.10
CA THR A 62 -24.42 12.33 -8.04
C THR A 62 -23.57 12.55 -6.79
N ILE A 63 -22.42 11.87 -6.67
CA ILE A 63 -21.61 11.86 -5.45
C ILE A 63 -20.36 12.76 -5.52
N GLY A 64 -20.19 13.50 -6.62
CA GLY A 64 -19.15 14.52 -6.73
C GLY A 64 -17.73 13.97 -6.78
N ILE A 65 -17.46 13.01 -7.68
CA ILE A 65 -16.11 12.49 -7.87
C ILE A 65 -15.24 13.58 -8.52
N ASP A 66 -14.11 13.91 -7.88
CA ASP A 66 -13.13 14.88 -8.39
C ASP A 66 -12.06 14.17 -9.23
N GLN A 67 -11.50 13.08 -8.71
CA GLN A 67 -10.45 12.31 -9.38
C GLN A 67 -10.71 10.80 -9.27
N VAL A 68 -10.20 10.07 -10.26
CA VAL A 68 -10.25 8.60 -10.30
C VAL A 68 -8.84 8.09 -10.53
N ARG A 69 -8.39 7.16 -9.69
CA ARG A 69 -7.10 6.49 -9.82
C ARG A 69 -7.31 5.02 -10.14
N VAL A 70 -6.71 4.54 -11.23
CA VAL A 70 -6.58 3.12 -11.55
C VAL A 70 -5.18 2.69 -11.14
N SER A 71 -5.08 1.63 -10.35
CA SER A 71 -3.83 1.10 -9.81
C SER A 71 -3.68 -0.38 -10.14
N LEU A 72 -2.50 -0.79 -10.59
CA LEU A 72 -2.17 -2.15 -11.01
C LEU A 72 -1.17 -2.77 -10.03
N TYR A 73 -1.48 -3.96 -9.51
CA TYR A 73 -0.73 -4.58 -8.43
C TYR A 73 -0.10 -5.91 -8.86
N VAL A 74 1.16 -6.11 -8.43
CA VAL A 74 1.89 -7.37 -8.53
C VAL A 74 2.55 -7.63 -7.19
N SER A 75 2.29 -8.79 -6.60
CA SER A 75 2.74 -9.19 -5.27
C SER A 75 2.45 -8.10 -4.26
N GLY A 76 1.20 -7.64 -4.23
CA GLY A 76 0.71 -6.61 -3.34
C GLY A 76 1.30 -5.20 -3.48
N MET A 77 2.21 -4.99 -4.43
CA MET A 77 2.83 -3.69 -4.70
C MET A 77 2.20 -3.03 -5.91
N GLU A 78 1.85 -1.75 -5.80
CA GLU A 78 1.45 -0.93 -6.95
C GLU A 78 2.65 -0.81 -7.91
N LYS A 79 2.48 -1.26 -9.15
CA LYS A 79 3.50 -1.22 -10.21
C LYS A 79 3.24 -0.14 -11.25
N ALA A 80 1.97 0.20 -11.47
CA ALA A 80 1.57 1.21 -12.43
C ALA A 80 0.28 1.88 -11.98
N PHE A 81 0.07 3.14 -12.39
CA PHE A 81 -1.15 3.87 -12.13
C PHE A 81 -1.56 4.76 -13.29
N LEU A 82 -2.85 5.08 -13.34
CA LEU A 82 -3.45 6.09 -14.21
C LEU A 82 -4.35 6.98 -13.35
N LEU A 83 -4.16 8.29 -13.41
CA LEU A 83 -4.93 9.29 -12.69
C LEU A 83 -5.78 10.09 -13.66
N PHE A 84 -7.09 10.16 -13.42
CA PHE A 84 -8.06 10.81 -14.29
C PHE A 84 -8.83 11.90 -13.56
N LYS A 85 -9.28 12.90 -14.33
CA LYS A 85 -10.28 13.88 -13.93
C LYS A 85 -11.65 13.20 -13.90
N GLY A 86 -12.20 13.05 -12.69
CA GLY A 86 -13.49 12.41 -12.44
C GLY A 86 -14.68 13.36 -12.46
N SER A 87 -14.47 14.68 -12.32
CA SER A 87 -15.57 15.65 -12.32
C SER A 87 -16.33 15.64 -13.65
N GLU A 88 -17.66 15.78 -13.62
CA GLU A 88 -18.50 15.82 -14.83
C GLU A 88 -18.33 14.56 -15.71
N THR A 89 -18.29 13.40 -15.06
CA THR A 89 -18.25 12.09 -15.72
C THR A 89 -19.37 11.18 -15.22
N THR A 90 -19.63 10.12 -15.97
CA THR A 90 -20.50 9.00 -15.59
C THR A 90 -19.64 7.76 -15.38
N LYS A 91 -20.20 6.71 -14.76
CA LYS A 91 -19.50 5.42 -14.63
C LYS A 91 -18.99 4.90 -15.99
N SER A 92 -19.67 5.20 -17.10
CA SER A 92 -19.28 4.71 -18.43
C SER A 92 -18.26 5.56 -19.20
N ASN A 93 -17.95 6.80 -18.80
CA ASN A 93 -17.21 7.73 -19.68
C ASN A 93 -15.94 8.39 -19.10
N TRP A 94 -15.59 8.11 -17.85
CA TRP A 94 -14.44 8.72 -17.17
C TRP A 94 -13.08 8.20 -17.67
N PHE A 95 -13.02 6.93 -18.09
CA PHE A 95 -11.80 6.29 -18.56
C PHE A 95 -11.51 6.66 -20.03
N LYS A 96 -10.97 7.86 -20.23
CA LYS A 96 -10.64 8.41 -21.57
C LYS A 96 -9.32 9.15 -21.53
N LYS A 97 -8.61 9.14 -22.66
CA LYS A 97 -7.31 9.81 -22.78
C LYS A 97 -7.37 11.30 -22.44
N ASN A 98 -8.37 12.03 -22.94
CA ASN A 98 -8.54 13.46 -22.67
C ASN A 98 -8.94 13.79 -21.21
N ARG A 99 -9.19 12.76 -20.38
CA ARG A 99 -9.43 12.91 -18.94
C ARG A 99 -8.21 12.48 -18.12
N LEU A 100 -7.18 11.88 -18.73
CA LEU A 100 -5.96 11.48 -18.03
C LEU A 100 -5.20 12.73 -17.57
N ILE A 101 -5.00 12.85 -16.27
CA ILE A 101 -4.23 13.92 -15.62
C ILE A 101 -2.76 13.52 -15.56
N ASP A 102 -2.49 12.29 -15.12
CA ASP A 102 -1.14 11.78 -14.91
C ASP A 102 -1.14 10.24 -14.95
N SER A 103 0.04 9.64 -15.07
CA SER A 103 0.24 8.21 -15.02
C SER A 103 1.68 7.85 -14.67
N SER A 104 1.92 6.57 -14.38
CA SER A 104 3.28 6.04 -14.28
C SER A 104 4.04 6.04 -15.63
N TYR A 105 3.39 6.37 -16.74
CA TYR A 105 3.95 6.28 -18.08
C TYR A 105 4.19 7.67 -18.68
N ILE A 106 5.46 7.97 -18.93
CA ILE A 106 5.90 9.27 -19.45
C ILE A 106 5.35 9.48 -20.87
N ASP A 107 5.43 8.45 -21.70
CA ASP A 107 4.96 8.52 -23.09
C ASP A 107 3.44 8.58 -23.24
N LEU A 108 2.69 8.02 -22.28
CA LEU A 108 1.25 8.16 -22.23
C LEU A 108 0.84 9.56 -21.80
N ASN A 109 1.59 10.19 -20.88
CA ASN A 109 1.33 11.57 -20.44
C ASN A 109 1.52 12.58 -21.60
N ASP A 110 2.54 12.37 -22.43
CA ASP A 110 2.88 13.22 -23.59
C ASP A 110 1.87 13.18 -24.75
N ASP A 111 0.81 12.38 -24.67
CA ASP A 111 -0.23 12.17 -25.69
C ASP A 111 0.30 11.69 -27.07
N LYS A 112 1.45 11.02 -27.08
CA LYS A 112 2.09 10.57 -28.32
C LYS A 112 1.57 9.21 -28.76
N GLY A 113 0.66 9.24 -29.72
CA GLY A 113 0.30 8.07 -30.53
C GLY A 113 -0.66 7.12 -29.82
N VAL A 114 -1.54 7.59 -28.94
CA VAL A 114 -2.63 6.75 -28.41
C VAL A 114 -3.68 6.56 -29.51
N TYR A 115 -3.83 5.33 -30.02
CA TYR A 115 -4.86 5.02 -31.01
C TYR A 115 -6.18 4.60 -30.37
N TYR A 116 -6.12 3.85 -29.28
CA TYR A 116 -7.30 3.28 -28.64
C TYR A 116 -7.20 3.40 -27.12
N PHE A 117 -8.26 3.91 -26.48
CA PHE A 117 -8.35 4.11 -25.03
C PHE A 117 -9.82 4.00 -24.60
N SER A 118 -10.23 2.83 -24.13
CA SER A 118 -11.62 2.57 -23.77
C SER A 118 -11.76 1.54 -22.65
N MET A 119 -12.63 1.82 -21.69
CA MET A 119 -13.01 0.87 -20.64
C MET A 119 -13.84 -0.28 -21.20
N GLU A 120 -14.83 0.03 -22.04
CA GLU A 120 -15.60 -0.98 -22.78
C GLU A 120 -14.69 -1.81 -23.66
N GLY A 121 -13.68 -1.19 -24.25
CA GLY A 121 -12.71 -1.91 -25.05
C GLY A 121 -13.33 -2.57 -26.29
N VAL A 122 -12.78 -3.71 -26.70
CA VAL A 122 -13.15 -4.41 -27.93
C VAL A 122 -13.37 -5.89 -27.68
N SER A 123 -14.41 -6.44 -28.31
CA SER A 123 -14.70 -7.88 -28.30
C SER A 123 -15.04 -8.34 -29.71
N GLY A 124 -14.58 -9.53 -30.08
CA GLY A 124 -14.79 -10.12 -31.40
C GLY A 124 -15.30 -11.57 -31.31
N PRO A 125 -16.12 -12.00 -32.27
CA PRO A 125 -16.54 -13.39 -32.36
C PRO A 125 -15.38 -14.29 -32.84
N ALA A 126 -15.53 -15.61 -32.68
CA ALA A 126 -14.48 -16.59 -32.97
C ALA A 126 -14.10 -16.68 -34.47
N ASP A 127 -14.98 -16.23 -35.34
CA ASP A 127 -14.92 -16.38 -36.78
C ASP A 127 -14.43 -15.09 -37.46
N ASN A 128 -13.33 -15.22 -38.20
CA ASN A 128 -12.79 -14.24 -39.17
C ASN A 128 -11.72 -13.22 -38.68
N PHE A 129 -11.09 -13.42 -37.52
CA PHE A 129 -9.92 -12.62 -37.12
C PHE A 129 -8.78 -13.52 -36.60
N ASP A 130 -7.52 -13.12 -36.83
CA ASP A 130 -6.34 -13.79 -36.25
C ASP A 130 -6.43 -13.93 -34.72
N ASP A 131 -7.23 -13.06 -34.10
CA ASP A 131 -7.42 -12.94 -32.65
C ASP A 131 -8.42 -13.96 -32.08
N GLY A 132 -9.20 -14.67 -32.91
CA GLY A 132 -10.24 -15.60 -32.43
C GLY A 132 -11.34 -14.92 -31.61
N LYS A 133 -11.97 -15.65 -30.67
CA LYS A 133 -12.95 -15.07 -29.75
C LYS A 133 -12.20 -14.34 -28.64
N PHE A 134 -12.41 -13.04 -28.48
CA PHE A 134 -11.70 -12.26 -27.47
C PHE A 134 -12.59 -11.18 -26.86
N SER A 135 -12.21 -10.73 -25.67
CA SER A 135 -12.82 -9.57 -25.00
C SER A 135 -11.77 -8.82 -24.21
N ARG A 136 -11.30 -7.70 -24.77
CA ARG A 136 -10.26 -6.83 -24.21
C ARG A 136 -10.93 -5.57 -23.66
N ARG A 137 -10.99 -5.43 -22.35
CA ARG A 137 -11.55 -4.31 -21.58
C ARG A 137 -10.44 -3.45 -21.00
N PHE A 138 -10.79 -2.26 -20.48
CA PHE A 138 -9.82 -1.28 -19.95
C PHE A 138 -8.58 -1.17 -20.86
N TYR A 139 -8.83 -1.06 -22.16
CA TYR A 139 -7.84 -1.32 -23.19
C TYR A 139 -7.21 -0.03 -23.68
N ILE A 140 -5.89 0.05 -23.57
CA ILE A 140 -5.08 1.19 -24.02
C ILE A 140 -4.01 0.70 -24.99
N ARG A 141 -4.17 1.05 -26.27
CA ARG A 141 -3.31 0.63 -27.38
C ARG A 141 -2.75 1.83 -28.14
N LYS A 142 -1.50 1.72 -28.58
CA LYS A 142 -0.83 2.76 -29.37
C LYS A 142 -1.12 2.67 -30.86
N GLU A 143 -1.08 1.49 -31.45
CA GLU A 143 -1.09 1.36 -32.91
C GLU A 143 -2.49 1.11 -33.48
N LYS A 144 -2.70 1.52 -34.73
CA LYS A 144 -3.94 1.29 -35.48
C LYS A 144 -4.05 -0.16 -35.98
N ASP A 145 -2.94 -0.68 -36.52
CA ASP A 145 -2.87 -1.96 -37.23
C ASP A 145 -2.08 -3.02 -36.43
N GLY A 146 -2.40 -3.09 -35.14
CA GLY A 146 -1.89 -4.15 -34.26
C GLY A 146 -2.38 -5.53 -34.71
N ASN A 147 -1.49 -6.51 -34.75
CA ASN A 147 -1.82 -7.92 -34.90
C ASN A 147 -1.22 -8.73 -33.75
N CYS A 148 -1.85 -9.87 -33.45
CA CYS A 148 -1.43 -10.83 -32.42
C CYS A 148 0.05 -11.24 -32.47
N HIS A 149 0.74 -10.98 -33.57
CA HIS A 149 2.05 -11.53 -33.86
C HIS A 149 3.20 -10.61 -33.44
N ASN A 150 3.23 -9.32 -33.82
CA ASN A 150 4.43 -8.51 -33.58
C ASN A 150 4.22 -6.99 -33.37
N SER A 151 3.02 -6.45 -33.58
CA SER A 151 2.76 -5.00 -33.58
C SER A 151 1.83 -4.50 -32.47
N ASP A 152 1.34 -5.38 -31.59
CA ASP A 152 0.52 -4.94 -30.47
C ASP A 152 1.38 -4.23 -29.41
N TYR A 153 1.52 -2.91 -29.53
CA TYR A 153 2.05 -2.04 -28.49
C TYR A 153 0.89 -1.38 -27.72
N GLY A 154 0.97 -1.42 -26.40
CA GLY A 154 -0.06 -0.87 -25.54
C GLY A 154 0.39 -0.74 -24.09
N TRP A 155 -0.45 -0.11 -23.29
CA TRP A 155 -0.16 0.16 -21.88
C TRP A 155 -0.94 -0.77 -20.94
N LEU A 156 -2.19 -1.10 -21.28
CA LEU A 156 -3.08 -1.88 -20.43
C LEU A 156 -4.09 -2.68 -21.25
N LEU A 157 -4.36 -3.90 -20.82
CA LEU A 157 -5.39 -4.79 -21.33
C LEU A 157 -5.95 -5.64 -20.18
N VAL A 158 -7.26 -5.62 -20.00
CA VAL A 158 -7.99 -6.55 -19.13
C VAL A 158 -8.75 -7.54 -20.00
N GLY A 159 -8.35 -8.80 -20.01
CA GLY A 159 -8.99 -9.83 -20.83
C GLY A 159 -10.11 -10.53 -20.07
N ASP A 160 -11.36 -10.31 -20.50
CA ASP A 160 -12.55 -11.04 -20.01
C ASP A 160 -12.79 -12.35 -20.78
N GLU A 161 -12.13 -12.52 -21.92
CA GLU A 161 -12.06 -13.75 -22.71
C GLU A 161 -10.67 -13.87 -23.32
N ILE A 162 -10.13 -15.09 -23.38
CA ILE A 162 -8.78 -15.38 -23.89
C ILE A 162 -8.84 -15.54 -25.41
N GLY A 163 -8.23 -14.62 -26.15
CA GLY A 163 -8.06 -14.71 -27.59
C GLY A 163 -6.92 -15.64 -28.02
N ASN A 164 -6.73 -15.74 -29.33
CA ASN A 164 -5.70 -16.55 -29.97
C ASN A 164 -4.29 -15.93 -29.90
N CYS A 165 -4.18 -14.67 -29.49
CA CYS A 165 -2.88 -14.02 -29.31
C CYS A 165 -2.03 -14.79 -28.29
N LYS A 166 -0.76 -15.05 -28.63
CA LYS A 166 0.15 -15.81 -27.74
C LYS A 166 0.33 -15.14 -26.38
N TYR A 167 0.32 -13.81 -26.35
CA TYR A 167 0.48 -13.05 -25.11
C TYR A 167 -0.74 -13.13 -24.18
N GLU A 168 -1.94 -13.37 -24.71
CA GLU A 168 -3.16 -13.55 -23.91
C GLU A 168 -3.23 -14.96 -23.28
N ARG A 169 -2.61 -15.95 -23.93
CA ARG A 169 -2.58 -17.35 -23.48
C ARG A 169 -1.48 -17.65 -22.44
N ARG A 170 -0.96 -16.62 -21.78
CA ARG A 170 0.01 -16.75 -20.68
C ARG A 170 -0.63 -17.24 -19.38
N THR A 171 -1.96 -17.20 -19.31
CA THR A 171 -2.78 -17.74 -18.24
C THR A 171 -4.05 -18.34 -18.83
N ASN A 172 -4.67 -19.27 -18.11
CA ASN A 172 -6.00 -19.80 -18.41
C ASN A 172 -7.08 -19.16 -17.52
N GLU A 173 -6.70 -18.16 -16.75
CA GLU A 173 -7.56 -17.48 -15.79
C GLU A 173 -8.24 -16.27 -16.42
N ILE A 174 -9.52 -16.06 -16.13
CA ILE A 174 -10.29 -14.88 -16.54
C ILE A 174 -10.95 -14.23 -15.31
N PRO A 175 -11.05 -12.90 -15.24
CA PRO A 175 -10.33 -11.98 -16.13
C PRO A 175 -8.82 -12.09 -15.91
N PHE A 176 -8.02 -11.64 -16.87
CA PHE A 176 -6.57 -11.48 -16.71
C PHE A 176 -6.17 -10.04 -17.01
N ILE A 177 -5.04 -9.60 -16.45
CA ILE A 177 -4.61 -8.19 -16.55
C ILE A 177 -3.18 -8.16 -17.08
N LEU A 178 -2.98 -7.61 -18.27
CA LEU A 178 -1.68 -7.38 -18.86
C LEU A 178 -1.41 -5.87 -18.94
N PHE A 179 -0.22 -5.45 -18.51
CA PHE A 179 0.17 -4.04 -18.61
C PHE A 179 1.66 -3.91 -18.93
N SER A 180 2.02 -2.80 -19.57
CA SER A 180 3.42 -2.50 -19.84
C SER A 180 4.17 -2.18 -18.55
N ASN A 181 5.42 -2.61 -18.42
CA ASN A 181 6.22 -2.18 -17.26
C ASN A 181 6.63 -0.70 -17.45
N PRO A 182 6.20 0.24 -16.58
CA PRO A 182 6.58 1.63 -16.70
C PRO A 182 8.11 1.82 -16.72
N PRO A 183 8.63 2.92 -17.32
CA PRO A 183 7.94 4.19 -17.53
C PRO A 183 7.39 4.44 -18.94
N ASN A 184 7.50 3.48 -19.87
CA ASN A 184 7.07 3.67 -21.26
C ASN A 184 6.27 2.45 -21.74
N ILE A 185 5.64 2.58 -22.90
CA ILE A 185 5.00 1.50 -23.60
C ILE A 185 5.95 0.37 -23.97
N SER A 186 5.41 -0.84 -24.03
CA SER A 186 6.10 -2.03 -24.54
C SER A 186 5.16 -2.86 -25.41
N LYS A 187 5.73 -3.88 -26.07
CA LYS A 187 4.94 -4.87 -26.81
C LYS A 187 4.09 -5.69 -25.83
N ALA A 188 2.89 -6.08 -26.23
CA ALA A 188 1.97 -6.87 -25.43
C ALA A 188 2.57 -8.20 -24.96
N LYS A 189 3.46 -8.81 -25.75
CA LYS A 189 4.20 -10.02 -25.35
C LYS A 189 5.12 -9.80 -24.13
N ASP A 190 5.60 -8.57 -23.93
CA ASP A 190 6.52 -8.17 -22.87
C ASP A 190 5.77 -7.52 -21.69
N HIS A 191 4.44 -7.52 -21.71
CA HIS A 191 3.62 -7.02 -20.59
C HIS A 191 3.79 -7.88 -19.33
N ILE A 192 3.56 -7.27 -18.18
CA ILE A 192 3.50 -7.97 -16.90
C ILE A 192 2.07 -8.44 -16.68
N LEU A 193 1.92 -9.68 -16.17
CA LEU A 193 0.64 -10.19 -15.68
C LEU A 193 0.42 -9.65 -14.27
N ALA A 194 -0.64 -8.87 -14.07
CA ALA A 194 -0.99 -8.32 -12.76
C ALA A 194 -1.81 -9.32 -11.93
N ASP A 195 -1.71 -9.22 -10.61
CA ASP A 195 -2.57 -9.96 -9.68
C ASP A 195 -3.95 -9.29 -9.56
N SER A 196 -3.97 -7.96 -9.57
CA SER A 196 -5.21 -7.19 -9.48
C SER A 196 -5.11 -5.79 -10.08
N MET A 197 -6.26 -5.24 -10.43
CA MET A 197 -6.47 -3.84 -10.79
C MET A 197 -7.51 -3.26 -9.83
N ALA A 198 -7.21 -2.11 -9.23
CA ALA A 198 -8.11 -1.41 -8.33
C ALA A 198 -8.42 -0.01 -8.85
N ILE A 199 -9.62 0.47 -8.54
CA ILE A 199 -10.09 1.81 -8.87
C ILE A 199 -10.45 2.51 -7.57
N PHE A 200 -9.80 3.64 -7.35
CA PHE A 200 -10.03 4.53 -6.23
C PHE A 200 -10.64 5.83 -6.73
N VAL A 201 -11.49 6.44 -5.91
CA VAL A 201 -12.05 7.77 -6.17
C VAL A 201 -11.67 8.72 -5.05
N LYS A 202 -11.49 9.99 -5.42
CA LYS A 202 -11.38 11.12 -4.51
C LYS A 202 -12.58 12.02 -4.75
N PHE A 203 -13.28 12.39 -3.69
CA PHE A 203 -14.48 13.23 -3.77
C PHE A 203 -14.11 14.71 -3.70
N SER A 204 -14.92 15.55 -4.35
CA SER A 204 -14.89 16.99 -4.18
C SER A 204 -15.42 17.36 -2.80
N PHE A 205 -14.68 18.19 -2.07
CA PHE A 205 -15.04 18.66 -0.73
C PHE A 205 -16.36 19.47 -0.69
N LYS A 206 -16.97 19.80 -1.83
CA LYS A 206 -18.31 20.42 -1.88
C LYS A 206 -19.46 19.45 -1.64
N GLU A 207 -19.28 18.13 -1.81
CA GLU A 207 -20.39 17.16 -1.82
C GLU A 207 -20.27 16.04 -0.77
N ALA A 208 -19.15 15.96 -0.04
CA ALA A 208 -18.98 15.01 1.07
C ALA A 208 -20.02 15.18 2.21
N CYS A 209 -20.70 16.33 2.28
CA CYS A 209 -21.75 16.59 3.27
C CYS A 209 -23.15 16.13 2.84
N LEU A 210 -23.36 15.63 1.61
CA LEU A 210 -24.71 15.31 1.09
C LEU A 210 -24.94 13.81 0.80
N SER A 211 -23.96 12.93 1.06
CA SER A 211 -24.14 11.49 0.92
C SER A 211 -24.80 10.88 2.17
N PRO A 212 -25.89 10.08 2.06
CA PRO A 212 -26.47 9.35 3.18
C PRO A 212 -25.53 8.29 3.79
N PHE A 213 -24.40 8.03 3.13
CA PHE A 213 -23.36 7.09 3.56
C PHE A 213 -22.11 7.79 4.13
N ALA A 214 -22.16 9.10 4.38
CA ALA A 214 -21.21 9.70 5.30
C ALA A 214 -21.41 9.04 6.67
N MET A 215 -20.56 8.05 6.98
CA MET A 215 -20.26 7.61 8.33
C MET A 215 -20.28 8.85 9.21
N LYS A 216 -21.23 8.89 10.16
CA LYS A 216 -21.53 10.04 11.03
C LYS A 216 -20.27 10.87 11.24
N CYS A 217 -20.15 11.97 10.51
CA CYS A 217 -19.21 12.99 10.88
C CYS A 217 -19.80 13.58 12.17
N VAL A 218 -19.28 13.12 13.32
CA VAL A 218 -19.35 13.91 14.54
C VAL A 218 -18.67 15.22 14.16
N GLN A 219 -19.49 16.23 13.91
CA GLN A 219 -19.00 17.58 13.74
C GLN A 219 -18.27 17.93 15.04
N PRO A 220 -16.99 18.32 15.01
CA PRO A 220 -16.45 19.07 16.13
C PRO A 220 -17.31 20.33 16.18
N THR A 221 -18.11 20.47 17.23
CA THR A 221 -18.75 21.73 17.56
C THR A 221 -17.63 22.72 17.85
N THR A 222 -17.15 23.42 16.83
CA THR A 222 -16.41 24.67 17.04
C THR A 222 -17.42 25.72 17.47
N THR A 223 -17.82 25.68 18.74
CA THR A 223 -18.08 26.93 19.44
C THR A 223 -16.77 27.69 19.46
N MET A 224 -16.73 28.80 18.73
CA MET A 224 -15.68 29.79 18.80
C MET A 224 -15.45 30.16 20.27
N GLY A 225 -14.34 29.66 20.82
CA GLY A 225 -13.77 30.07 22.09
C GLY A 225 -12.28 30.24 21.85
N ASN A 226 -11.82 31.48 21.99
CA ASN A 226 -10.45 31.91 21.73
C ASN A 226 -9.44 31.13 22.58
N GLU A 227 -8.81 30.07 22.07
CA GLU A 227 -7.65 29.46 22.72
C GLU A 227 -6.56 29.06 21.69
N ASP A 228 -5.33 29.40 22.05
CA ASP A 228 -4.09 29.36 21.27
C ASP A 228 -3.75 27.95 20.72
N PRO A 229 -3.46 27.79 19.41
CA PRO A 229 -3.08 26.52 18.79
C PRO A 229 -1.91 25.77 19.45
N GLN A 230 -1.00 26.48 20.14
CA GLN A 230 0.16 25.87 20.79
C GLN A 230 -0.23 24.99 22.00
N ASN A 231 -1.25 25.39 22.76
CA ASN A 231 -1.69 24.66 23.96
C ASN A 231 -2.32 23.30 23.62
N GLN A 232 -2.95 23.17 22.45
CA GLN A 232 -3.55 21.90 22.01
C GLN A 232 -2.49 20.87 21.61
N LEU A 233 -1.39 21.31 20.99
CA LEU A 233 -0.28 20.43 20.62
C LEU A 233 0.41 19.88 21.88
N ASP A 234 0.60 20.73 22.90
CA ASP A 234 1.22 20.32 24.17
C ASP A 234 0.33 19.35 24.94
N GLN A 235 -0.98 19.55 24.97
CA GLN A 235 -1.92 18.61 25.60
C GLN A 235 -1.87 17.23 24.95
N ILE A 236 -1.86 17.16 23.61
CA ILE A 236 -1.73 15.91 22.85
C ILE A 236 -0.39 15.23 23.13
N ILE A 237 0.71 15.99 23.23
CA ILE A 237 2.04 15.44 23.56
C ILE A 237 2.08 14.90 24.99
N THR A 238 1.41 15.53 25.95
CA THR A 238 1.32 15.00 27.33
C THR A 238 0.51 13.72 27.43
N ASP A 239 -0.59 13.59 26.69
CA ASP A 239 -1.45 12.39 26.74
C ASP A 239 -0.79 11.17 26.09
N ILE A 240 0.06 11.39 25.09
CA ILE A 240 0.83 10.33 24.41
C ILE A 240 2.09 9.94 25.20
N ARG A 241 2.47 10.70 26.25
CA ARG A 241 3.64 10.40 27.08
C ARG A 241 3.35 9.20 27.98
N ILE A 242 3.54 8.01 27.45
CA ILE A 242 3.43 6.75 28.18
C ILE A 242 4.36 6.79 29.40
N HIS A 243 3.79 6.89 30.60
CA HIS A 243 4.55 6.74 31.83
C HIS A 243 5.15 5.34 31.88
N ARG A 244 6.48 5.24 31.79
CA ARG A 244 7.23 3.96 31.79
C ARG A 244 6.76 3.01 32.91
N LYS A 245 6.36 3.54 34.07
CA LYS A 245 5.86 2.79 35.23
C LYS A 245 4.45 2.17 35.06
N SER A 246 3.62 2.64 34.14
CA SER A 246 2.28 2.08 33.87
C SER A 246 2.29 0.97 32.81
N THR A 247 3.37 0.84 32.04
CA THR A 247 3.47 -0.17 30.98
C THR A 247 3.47 -1.60 31.53
N GLN A 248 2.73 -2.50 30.87
CA GLN A 248 2.71 -3.93 31.24
C GLN A 248 4.11 -4.56 31.21
N LYS A 249 5.01 -4.07 30.34
CA LYS A 249 6.42 -4.49 30.28
C LYS A 249 7.16 -4.16 31.57
N TYR A 250 6.97 -2.95 32.14
CA TYR A 250 7.54 -2.56 33.44
C TYR A 250 6.93 -3.38 34.59
N LYS A 251 5.60 -3.59 34.60
CA LYS A 251 4.95 -4.46 35.59
C LYS A 251 5.45 -5.91 35.54
N ARG A 252 5.72 -6.46 34.35
CA ARG A 252 6.28 -7.81 34.17
C ARG A 252 7.76 -7.92 34.55
N THR A 253 8.51 -6.81 34.54
CA THR A 253 9.91 -6.81 34.99
C THR A 253 10.01 -6.85 36.53
N LEU A 254 8.92 -6.49 37.24
CA LEU A 254 8.82 -6.57 38.70
C LEU A 254 8.25 -7.90 39.22
N THR A 255 7.95 -8.87 38.35
CA THR A 255 7.58 -10.24 38.74
C THR A 255 8.79 -11.17 38.62
N SER A 256 9.84 -10.91 39.38
CA SER A 256 10.62 -12.01 39.97
C SER A 256 9.87 -12.43 41.24
N ALA A 257 9.41 -13.68 41.32
CA ALA A 257 8.80 -14.19 42.54
C ALA A 257 9.77 -13.93 43.72
N PRO A 258 9.34 -13.28 44.82
CA PRO A 258 10.17 -13.20 46.01
C PRO A 258 10.26 -14.60 46.60
N ASP A 259 11.34 -15.32 46.27
CA ASP A 259 11.58 -16.67 46.76
C ASP A 259 12.27 -16.58 48.13
N GLU A 260 11.50 -16.84 49.19
CA GLU A 260 11.94 -16.73 50.59
C GLU A 260 12.77 -17.93 51.08
N ARG A 261 13.36 -18.71 50.17
CA ARG A 261 14.24 -19.82 50.56
C ARG A 261 15.56 -19.29 51.16
N THR A 262 15.80 -19.56 52.43
CA THR A 262 17.02 -19.16 53.17
C THR A 262 18.33 -19.52 52.45
N SER A 263 18.33 -20.58 51.63
CA SER A 263 19.49 -20.97 50.81
C SER A 263 19.86 -19.95 49.72
N SER A 264 18.90 -19.24 49.12
CA SER A 264 19.16 -18.29 48.03
C SER A 264 19.77 -16.98 48.55
N LYS A 265 19.37 -16.52 49.74
CA LYS A 265 19.98 -15.36 50.43
C LYS A 265 21.44 -15.62 50.80
N ILE A 266 21.75 -16.84 51.26
CA ILE A 266 23.11 -17.24 51.64
C ILE A 266 24.03 -17.32 50.42
N MET A 267 23.57 -17.91 49.31
CA MET A 267 24.38 -18.05 48.09
C MET A 267 24.71 -16.71 47.42
N GLY A 268 23.79 -15.73 47.46
CA GLY A 268 24.06 -14.38 46.93
C GLY A 268 25.12 -13.62 47.74
N ILE A 269 25.09 -13.74 49.07
CA ILE A 269 26.07 -13.08 49.95
C ILE A 269 27.45 -13.74 49.85
N ILE A 270 27.51 -15.07 49.78
CA ILE A 270 28.78 -15.80 49.60
C ILE A 270 29.40 -15.46 48.24
N GLY A 271 28.61 -15.45 47.15
CA GLY A 271 29.10 -15.08 45.83
C GLY A 271 29.67 -13.66 45.77
N GLY A 272 28.95 -12.68 46.33
CA GLY A 272 29.40 -11.28 46.35
C GLY A 272 30.68 -11.06 47.18
N THR A 273 30.80 -11.72 48.34
CA THR A 273 31.98 -11.59 49.20
C THR A 273 33.23 -12.23 48.59
N VAL A 274 33.10 -13.35 47.89
CA VAL A 274 34.23 -13.97 47.17
C VAL A 274 34.73 -13.05 46.05
N ILE A 275 33.83 -12.45 45.27
CA ILE A 275 34.25 -11.55 44.17
C ILE A 275 34.93 -10.28 44.71
N ILE A 276 34.38 -9.67 45.77
CA ILE A 276 34.96 -8.46 46.37
C ILE A 276 36.33 -8.75 46.99
N SER A 277 36.50 -9.91 47.65
CA SER A 277 37.78 -10.27 48.26
C SER A 277 38.87 -10.52 47.20
N VAL A 278 38.55 -11.18 46.08
CA VAL A 278 39.50 -11.37 44.98
C VAL A 278 39.93 -10.04 44.36
N PHE A 279 38.98 -9.15 44.08
CA PHE A 279 39.30 -7.81 43.56
C PHE A 279 40.13 -6.98 44.56
N GLY A 280 39.79 -7.04 45.85
CA GLY A 280 40.58 -6.38 46.90
C GLY A 280 42.01 -6.89 46.97
N PHE A 281 42.22 -8.21 46.82
CA PHE A 281 43.56 -8.80 46.84
C PHE A 281 44.40 -8.39 45.62
N ILE A 282 43.79 -8.31 44.44
CA ILE A 282 44.46 -7.80 43.22
C ILE A 282 44.89 -6.34 43.43
N VAL A 283 44.00 -5.49 43.93
CA VAL A 283 44.31 -4.07 44.19
C VAL A 283 45.40 -3.93 45.25
N LEU A 284 45.43 -4.78 46.28
CA LEU A 284 46.50 -4.77 47.28
C LEU A 284 47.86 -5.22 46.70
N LEU A 285 47.88 -6.23 45.82
CA LEU A 285 49.09 -6.65 45.11
C LEU A 285 49.60 -5.53 44.19
N ASP A 286 48.71 -4.81 43.52
CA ASP A 286 49.09 -3.66 42.68
C ASP A 286 49.59 -2.47 43.50
N CYS A 287 48.95 -2.16 44.63
CA CYS A 287 49.39 -1.12 45.56
C CYS A 287 50.77 -1.43 46.17
N THR A 288 51.03 -2.68 46.57
CA THR A 288 52.35 -3.08 47.09
C THR A 288 53.42 -3.05 46.01
N THR A 289 53.08 -3.39 44.76
CA THR A 289 53.98 -3.30 43.60
C THR A 289 54.33 -1.85 43.26
N CYS A 290 53.36 -0.92 43.33
CA CYS A 290 53.60 0.52 43.17
C CYS A 290 54.48 1.10 44.29
N ASN A 291 54.26 0.69 45.54
CA ASN A 291 55.06 1.18 46.66
C ASN A 291 56.52 0.67 46.60
N ARG A 292 56.74 -0.54 46.05
CA ARG A 292 58.09 -1.08 45.80
C ARG A 292 58.82 -0.32 44.70
N LYS A 293 58.13 0.10 43.64
CA LYS A 293 58.69 0.97 42.59
C LYS A 293 59.03 2.37 43.12
N GLY A 294 58.18 2.97 43.96
CA GLY A 294 58.45 4.28 44.58
C GLY A 294 59.71 4.32 45.47
N LYS A 295 59.98 3.26 46.24
CA LYS A 295 61.20 3.17 47.08
C LYS A 295 62.48 2.92 46.28
N VAL A 296 62.40 2.29 45.09
CA VAL A 296 63.55 2.11 44.19
C VAL A 296 63.93 3.42 43.51
N THR A 297 62.95 4.27 43.18
CA THR A 297 63.19 5.58 42.55
C THR A 297 63.82 6.59 43.51
N GLN A 298 63.46 6.57 44.80
CA GLN A 298 64.12 7.44 45.79
C GLN A 298 65.56 7.01 46.14
N LYS A 299 65.91 5.71 46.07
CA LYS A 299 67.31 5.26 46.26
C LYS A 299 68.23 5.59 45.07
N LYS A 300 67.69 5.88 43.88
CA LYS A 300 68.47 6.30 42.70
C LYS A 300 68.63 7.81 42.57
N ALA A 301 67.94 8.61 43.38
CA ALA A 301 68.04 10.08 43.37
C ALA A 301 68.97 10.64 44.47
N ILE A 302 69.58 9.77 45.28
CA ILE A 302 70.55 10.12 46.32
C ILE A 302 71.72 9.12 46.24
N THR A 303 72.46 9.13 45.12
CA THR A 303 73.85 8.67 45.00
C THR A 303 74.47 9.39 43.81
#